data_AF-A0A8T9N173-F1
#
_entry.id   AF-A0A8T9N173-F1
#
_cell.length_a   1.000
_cell.length_b   1.000
_cell.length_c   1.000
_cell.angle_alpha   90.00
_cell.angle_beta   90.00
_cell.angle_gamma   90.00
#
_symmetry.space_group_name_H-M   'P 1'
#
loop_
_entity.id
_entity.type
_entity.pdbx_description
1 polymer ?
#
loop_
_entity_poly.entity_id
_entity_poly.type
_entity_poly.pdbx_seq_one_letter_code
_entity_poly.pdbx_strand_id
1 'polypeptide(L)'
;MARLQNGSESGLQQPELFVGYNGTADEPSSLLFLHNGLHIDVLIDKTSPIGAQDPAGVKDIILEAALSTIMDCEDSVAAVDGEDKTLVYRNWLGLMNGTLTEQVEKNGKTFTRALNPDRPYTKPDGSGSFTLPGTVRCCLSAMSGI
;
A
#
# COMPACT_ATOMS: atom_id res chain seq x y z
N MET A 1 20.06 4.07 13.03
CA MET A 1 21.43 4.05 12.48
C MET A 1 21.55 2.87 11.53
N ALA A 2 22.24 3.02 10.42
CA ALA A 2 22.54 1.93 9.49
C ALA A 2 24.03 1.57 9.60
N ARG A 3 24.34 0.27 9.67
CA ARG A 3 25.72 -0.23 9.63
C ARG A 3 26.15 -0.43 8.18
N LEU A 4 27.29 0.14 7.82
CA LEU A 4 27.87 0.04 6.49
C LEU A 4 28.84 -1.16 6.41
N GLN A 5 29.16 -1.59 5.18
CA GLN A 5 30.04 -2.75 4.96
C GLN A 5 31.46 -2.57 5.55
N ASN A 6 31.93 -1.33 5.68
CA ASN A 6 33.21 -1.00 6.29
C ASN A 6 33.16 -1.00 7.84
N GLY A 7 32.04 -1.40 8.44
CA GLY A 7 31.83 -1.43 9.90
C GLY A 7 31.48 -0.09 10.53
N SER A 8 31.50 1.01 9.78
CA SER A 8 31.04 2.31 10.28
C SER A 8 29.51 2.38 10.34
N GLU A 9 29.00 3.29 11.16
CA GLU A 9 27.57 3.52 11.31
C GLU A 9 27.21 4.94 10.83
N SER A 10 26.10 5.06 10.12
CA SER A 10 25.59 6.33 9.61
C SER A 10 24.11 6.50 9.93
N GLY A 11 23.70 7.74 10.16
CA GLY A 11 22.29 8.13 10.24
C GLY A 11 21.76 8.64 8.90
N LEU A 12 20.45 8.90 8.84
CA LEU A 12 19.88 9.76 7.81
C LEU A 12 20.44 11.18 7.97
N GLN A 13 20.63 11.89 6.86
CA GLN A 13 20.98 13.30 6.89
C GLN A 13 19.89 14.15 7.58
N GLN A 14 18.63 13.76 7.37
CA GLN A 14 17.44 14.33 8.00
C GLN A 14 16.75 13.22 8.80
N PRO A 15 17.05 13.08 10.11
CA PRO A 15 16.49 12.02 10.96
C PRO A 15 14.96 12.01 11.01
N GLU A 16 14.33 13.17 10.86
CA GLU A 16 12.87 13.36 10.86
C GLU A 16 12.15 12.68 9.69
N LEU A 17 12.87 12.30 8.62
CA LEU A 17 12.29 11.55 7.51
C LEU A 17 11.94 10.12 7.91
N PHE A 18 12.51 9.59 9.00
CA PHE A 18 12.12 8.30 9.55
C PHE A 18 10.87 8.46 10.41
N VAL A 19 9.75 7.88 9.95
CA VAL A 19 8.42 8.11 10.55
C VAL A 19 7.81 6.87 11.19
N GLY A 20 8.38 5.68 10.98
CA GLY A 20 7.94 4.48 11.68
C GLY A 20 8.64 3.20 11.23
N TYR A 21 8.34 2.10 11.90
CA TYR A 21 8.88 0.78 11.58
C TYR A 21 7.92 -0.33 11.99
N ASN A 22 8.19 -1.53 11.51
CA ASN A 22 7.54 -2.76 11.97
C ASN A 22 8.58 -3.79 12.42
N GLY A 23 8.17 -4.77 13.23
CA GLY A 23 9.08 -5.71 13.87
C GLY A 23 9.67 -5.16 15.16
N THR A 24 10.84 -5.66 15.57
CA THR A 24 11.55 -5.16 16.74
C THR A 24 12.49 -4.02 16.34
N ALA A 25 12.89 -3.18 17.30
CA ALA A 25 13.82 -2.08 17.00
C ALA A 25 15.21 -2.60 16.58
N ASP A 26 15.63 -3.77 17.08
CA ASP A 26 16.91 -4.40 16.74
C ASP A 26 16.88 -5.15 15.41
N GLU A 27 15.73 -5.73 15.06
CA GLU A 27 15.50 -6.47 13.82
C GLU A 27 14.17 -6.03 13.17
N PRO A 28 14.14 -4.82 12.57
CA PRO A 28 12.93 -4.31 11.96
C PRO A 28 12.60 -5.14 10.71
N SER A 29 11.33 -5.49 10.56
CA SER A 29 10.80 -6.14 9.34
C SER A 29 10.40 -5.11 8.27
N SER A 30 10.20 -3.85 8.67
CA SER A 30 10.07 -2.74 7.72
C SER A 30 10.49 -1.40 8.33
N LEU A 31 10.95 -0.49 7.48
CA LEU A 31 11.33 0.88 7.84
C LEU A 31 10.55 1.85 6.95
N LEU A 32 9.75 2.72 7.57
CA LEU A 32 8.90 3.69 6.91
C LEU A 32 9.53 5.08 6.95
N PHE A 33 9.63 5.69 5.78
CA PHE A 33 10.12 7.04 5.58
C PHE A 33 9.05 7.92 4.94
N LEU A 34 9.11 9.23 5.19
CA LEU A 34 8.26 10.23 4.56
C LEU A 34 9.14 11.27 3.87
N HIS A 35 9.02 11.39 2.56
CA HIS A 35 9.76 12.38 1.78
C HIS A 35 8.84 13.04 0.77
N ASN A 36 8.83 14.37 0.72
CA ASN A 36 7.93 15.16 -0.14
C ASN A 36 6.43 14.79 0.02
N GLY A 37 6.02 14.40 1.23
CA GLY A 37 4.63 14.02 1.51
C GLY A 37 4.23 12.62 1.03
N LEU A 38 5.17 11.83 0.52
CA LEU A 38 4.95 10.44 0.09
C LEU A 38 5.74 9.47 0.98
N HIS A 39 5.08 8.38 1.34
CA HIS A 39 5.70 7.32 2.13
C HIS A 39 6.53 6.36 1.27
N ILE A 40 7.65 5.93 1.84
CA ILE A 40 8.55 4.91 1.30
C ILE A 40 8.73 3.86 2.38
N ASP A 41 8.29 2.63 2.14
CA ASP A 41 8.41 1.53 3.09
C ASP A 41 9.41 0.49 2.59
N VAL A 42 10.54 0.41 3.26
CA VAL A 42 11.62 -0.53 2.94
C VAL A 42 11.37 -1.82 3.72
N LEU A 43 11.07 -2.90 3.03
CA LEU A 43 10.80 -4.20 3.64
C LEU A 43 12.10 -4.99 3.79
N ILE A 44 12.31 -5.55 4.98
CA ILE A 44 13.53 -6.30 5.32
C ILE A 44 13.15 -7.74 5.66
N ASP A 45 13.76 -8.67 4.95
CA ASP A 45 13.60 -10.11 5.16
C ASP A 45 14.77 -10.87 4.52
N LYS A 46 15.77 -11.19 5.35
CA LYS A 46 16.96 -11.95 4.94
C LYS A 46 16.66 -13.38 4.52
N THR A 47 15.49 -13.92 4.86
CA THR A 47 15.09 -15.28 4.48
C THR A 47 14.44 -15.34 3.10
N SER A 48 13.99 -14.19 2.59
CA SER A 48 13.40 -14.09 1.26
C SER A 48 14.46 -14.32 0.16
N PRO A 49 14.07 -14.83 -1.02
CA PRO A 49 15.01 -15.04 -2.13
C PRO A 49 15.77 -13.77 -2.56
N ILE A 50 15.14 -12.61 -2.43
CA ILE A 50 15.74 -11.30 -2.79
C ILE A 50 16.59 -10.79 -1.63
N GLY A 51 16.04 -10.74 -0.41
CA GLY A 51 16.76 -10.23 0.76
C GLY A 51 17.98 -11.07 1.14
N ALA A 52 18.00 -12.37 0.84
CA ALA A 52 19.19 -13.21 1.01
C ALA A 52 20.38 -12.78 0.12
N GLN A 53 20.12 -12.04 -0.97
CA GLN A 53 21.13 -11.53 -1.89
C GLN A 53 21.52 -10.07 -1.59
N ASP A 54 20.77 -9.40 -0.71
CA ASP A 54 21.01 -8.03 -0.31
C ASP A 54 21.80 -7.96 1.03
N PRO A 55 22.91 -7.22 1.13
CA PRO A 55 23.70 -7.11 2.36
C PRO A 55 22.92 -6.59 3.57
N ALA A 56 21.90 -5.77 3.36
CA ALA A 56 21.03 -5.24 4.41
C ALA A 56 19.77 -6.10 4.63
N GLY A 57 19.54 -7.12 3.80
CA GLY A 57 18.35 -7.96 3.85
C GLY A 57 17.12 -7.34 3.21
N VAL A 58 17.26 -6.30 2.41
CA VAL A 58 16.12 -5.62 1.76
C VAL A 58 15.47 -6.56 0.76
N LYS A 59 14.18 -6.85 0.95
CA LYS A 59 13.41 -7.69 0.03
C LYS A 59 12.63 -6.89 -1.00
N ASP A 60 12.18 -5.69 -0.65
CA ASP A 60 11.32 -4.87 -1.50
C ASP A 60 11.26 -3.42 -0.98
N ILE A 61 10.83 -2.50 -1.83
CA ILE A 61 10.56 -1.09 -1.49
C ILE A 61 9.16 -0.74 -2.00
N ILE A 62 8.24 -0.47 -1.07
CA ILE A 62 6.88 -0.06 -1.38
C ILE A 62 6.82 1.46 -1.41
N LEU A 63 6.42 2.01 -2.55
CA LEU A 63 6.20 3.44 -2.74
C LEU A 63 4.71 3.76 -2.62
N GLU A 64 4.38 4.75 -1.81
CA GLU A 64 3.08 5.41 -1.91
C GLU A 64 3.02 6.20 -3.22
N ALA A 65 2.01 5.91 -4.05
CA ALA A 65 1.94 6.45 -5.40
C ALA A 65 0.53 6.96 -5.76
N ALA A 66 -0.44 6.05 -5.91
CA ALA A 66 -1.79 6.41 -6.30
C ALA A 66 -2.57 6.98 -5.10
N LEU A 67 -2.34 8.25 -4.76
CA LEU A 67 -3.03 8.91 -3.64
C LEU A 67 -4.55 8.98 -3.84
N SER A 68 -4.98 9.10 -5.10
CA SER A 68 -6.38 9.10 -5.47
C SER A 68 -6.61 8.34 -6.76
N THR A 69 -7.79 7.74 -6.88
CA THR A 69 -8.28 7.12 -8.11
C THR A 69 -9.66 7.65 -8.45
N ILE A 70 -9.89 7.92 -9.72
CA ILE A 70 -11.22 8.21 -10.25
C ILE A 70 -11.83 6.87 -10.70
N MET A 71 -12.91 6.48 -10.05
CA MET A 71 -13.77 5.40 -10.48
C MET A 71 -14.64 5.94 -11.60
N ASP A 72 -14.27 5.62 -12.83
CA ASP A 72 -14.94 6.16 -14.01
C ASP A 72 -16.15 5.30 -14.40
N CYS A 73 -17.29 5.97 -14.51
CA CYS A 73 -18.56 5.40 -14.96
C CYS A 73 -19.05 6.05 -16.24
N GLU A 74 -18.24 6.87 -16.89
CA GLU A 74 -18.56 7.66 -18.08
C GLU A 74 -17.86 7.10 -19.31
N ASP A 75 -16.63 7.55 -19.61
CA ASP A 75 -16.01 7.30 -20.91
C ASP A 75 -15.28 5.95 -20.97
N SER A 76 -14.92 5.36 -19.82
CA SER A 76 -14.24 4.06 -19.76
C SER A 76 -15.15 2.85 -19.67
N VAL A 77 -16.48 3.01 -19.63
CA VAL A 77 -17.44 1.90 -19.49
C VAL A 77 -18.58 2.01 -20.50
N ALA A 78 -19.13 0.87 -20.91
CA ALA A 78 -20.39 0.82 -21.65
C ALA A 78 -21.50 0.40 -20.69
N ALA A 79 -22.40 1.33 -20.33
CA ALA A 79 -23.54 1.07 -19.47
C ALA A 79 -24.81 1.70 -20.05
N VAL A 80 -25.57 0.93 -20.83
CA VAL A 80 -26.63 1.45 -21.71
C VAL A 80 -28.04 1.13 -21.21
N ASP A 81 -28.19 0.18 -20.30
CA ASP A 81 -29.47 -0.20 -19.71
C ASP A 81 -29.46 -0.25 -18.17
N GLY A 82 -30.59 -0.68 -17.59
CA GLY A 82 -30.75 -0.75 -16.15
C GLY A 82 -29.90 -1.83 -15.48
N GLU A 83 -29.58 -2.92 -16.17
CA GLU A 83 -28.74 -3.99 -15.64
C GLU A 83 -27.29 -3.53 -15.53
N ASP A 84 -26.78 -2.87 -16.57
CA ASP A 84 -25.44 -2.30 -16.60
C ASP A 84 -25.26 -1.25 -15.49
N LYS A 85 -26.21 -0.30 -15.39
CA LYS A 85 -26.16 0.75 -14.34
C LYS A 85 -26.23 0.15 -12.95
N THR A 86 -27.01 -0.91 -12.75
CA THR A 86 -27.09 -1.62 -11.47
C THR A 86 -25.76 -2.26 -11.11
N LEU A 87 -25.03 -2.84 -12.08
CA LEU A 87 -23.70 -3.41 -11.86
C LEU A 87 -22.70 -2.32 -11.46
N VAL A 88 -22.67 -1.20 -12.17
CA VAL A 88 -21.81 -0.04 -11.86
C VAL A 88 -22.06 0.45 -10.43
N TYR A 89 -23.31 0.68 -10.06
CA TYR A 89 -23.66 1.16 -8.72
C TYR A 89 -23.37 0.12 -7.63
N ARG A 90 -23.53 -1.17 -7.90
CA ARG A 90 -23.17 -2.24 -6.97
C ARG A 90 -21.67 -2.24 -6.69
N ASN A 91 -20.85 -2.09 -7.72
CA ASN A 91 -19.39 -2.02 -7.56
C ASN A 91 -18.98 -0.78 -6.77
N TRP A 92 -19.55 0.38 -7.11
CA TRP A 92 -19.30 1.62 -6.37
C TRP A 92 -19.72 1.52 -4.89
N LEU A 93 -20.89 0.96 -4.60
CA LEU A 93 -21.36 0.72 -3.23
C LEU A 93 -20.43 -0.21 -2.46
N GLY A 94 -19.96 -1.29 -3.13
CA GLY A 94 -18.99 -2.21 -2.55
C GLY A 94 -17.67 -1.52 -2.18
N LEU A 95 -17.20 -0.59 -3.00
CA LEU A 95 -16.00 0.22 -2.70
C LEU A 95 -16.22 1.13 -1.51
N MET A 96 -17.36 1.85 -1.47
CA MET A 96 -17.68 2.78 -0.38
C MET A 96 -17.86 2.07 0.96
N ASN A 97 -18.37 0.84 0.94
CA ASN A 97 -18.53 0.02 2.15
C ASN A 97 -17.28 -0.79 2.52
N GLY A 98 -16.24 -0.80 1.69
CA GLY A 98 -15.06 -1.64 1.91
C GLY A 98 -15.29 -3.14 1.69
N THR A 99 -16.40 -3.53 1.05
CA THR A 99 -16.84 -4.93 0.91
C THR A 99 -16.66 -5.49 -0.51
N LEU A 100 -16.12 -4.71 -1.45
CA LEU A 100 -15.93 -5.19 -2.82
C LEU A 100 -14.93 -6.35 -2.85
N THR A 101 -15.35 -7.47 -3.43
CA THR A 101 -14.51 -8.65 -3.63
C THR A 101 -14.78 -9.28 -4.99
N GLU A 102 -13.81 -10.01 -5.51
CA GLU A 102 -13.90 -10.71 -6.80
C GLU A 102 -13.14 -12.04 -6.75
N GLN A 103 -13.68 -13.10 -7.36
CA GLN A 103 -12.95 -14.35 -7.56
C GLN A 103 -12.11 -14.24 -8.83
N VAL A 104 -10.80 -14.38 -8.70
CA VAL A 104 -9.86 -14.29 -9.82
C VAL A 104 -9.17 -15.63 -10.01
N GLU A 105 -9.18 -16.15 -11.24
CA GLU A 105 -8.40 -17.32 -11.62
C GLU A 105 -7.09 -16.89 -12.30
N LYS A 106 -5.96 -17.38 -11.80
CA LYS A 106 -4.64 -17.17 -12.41
C LYS A 106 -3.79 -18.42 -12.25
N ASN A 107 -3.22 -18.91 -13.35
CA ASN A 107 -2.37 -20.11 -13.38
C ASN A 107 -3.06 -21.35 -12.75
N GLY A 108 -4.35 -21.55 -13.02
CA GLY A 108 -5.14 -22.67 -12.49
C GLY A 108 -5.42 -22.61 -10.99
N LYS A 109 -5.19 -21.46 -10.34
CA LYS A 109 -5.55 -21.20 -8.95
C LYS A 109 -6.58 -20.09 -8.88
N THR A 110 -7.65 -20.33 -8.13
CA THR A 110 -8.68 -19.34 -7.82
C THR A 110 -8.40 -18.72 -6.46
N PHE A 111 -8.48 -17.40 -6.37
CA PHE A 111 -8.36 -16.67 -5.11
C PHE A 111 -9.30 -15.48 -5.06
N THR A 112 -9.74 -15.12 -3.86
CA THR A 112 -10.54 -13.92 -3.62
C THR A 112 -9.62 -12.70 -3.60
N ARG A 113 -9.85 -11.74 -4.49
CA ARG A 113 -9.30 -10.39 -4.41
C ARG A 113 -10.24 -9.51 -3.59
N ALA A 114 -9.68 -8.75 -2.66
CA ALA A 114 -10.39 -7.82 -1.79
C ALA A 114 -9.60 -6.52 -1.68
N LEU A 115 -10.21 -5.49 -1.09
CA LEU A 115 -9.52 -4.24 -0.75
C LEU A 115 -8.42 -4.48 0.28
N ASN A 116 -7.29 -3.79 0.10
CA ASN A 116 -6.17 -3.89 1.04
C ASN A 116 -6.56 -3.29 2.39
N PRO A 117 -6.20 -3.95 3.51
CA PRO A 117 -6.39 -3.36 4.83
C PRO A 117 -5.42 -2.20 5.04
N ASP A 118 -5.78 -1.32 5.97
CA ASP A 118 -4.86 -0.29 6.42
C ASP A 118 -3.60 -0.89 7.06
N ARG A 119 -2.49 -0.15 6.96
CA ARG A 119 -1.14 -0.62 7.26
C ARG A 119 -0.68 -0.02 8.60
N PRO A 120 -0.53 -0.84 9.66
CA PRO A 120 -0.05 -0.34 10.94
C PRO A 120 1.47 -0.18 10.95
N TYR A 121 1.94 0.77 11.75
CA TYR A 121 3.36 1.05 12.00
C TYR A 121 3.58 1.45 13.46
N THR A 122 4.74 1.10 13.99
CA THR A 122 5.24 1.60 15.28
C THR A 122 5.94 2.94 15.06
N LYS A 123 5.72 3.90 15.96
CA LYS A 123 6.41 5.20 15.91
C LYS A 123 7.92 5.05 16.15
N PRO A 124 8.76 5.97 15.64
CA PRO A 124 10.22 5.89 15.79
C PRO A 124 10.72 5.80 17.23
N ASP A 125 9.99 6.41 18.17
CA ASP A 125 10.29 6.43 19.60
C ASP A 125 9.74 5.22 20.37
N GLY A 126 9.01 4.33 19.69
CA GLY A 126 8.34 3.19 20.30
C GLY A 126 7.15 3.56 21.19
N SER A 127 6.71 4.82 21.23
CA SER A 127 5.70 5.30 22.17
C SER A 127 4.27 4.84 21.83
N GLY A 128 4.08 4.16 20.70
CA GLY A 128 2.78 3.71 20.21
C GLY A 128 2.80 3.40 18.72
N SER A 129 1.62 3.23 18.16
CA SER A 129 1.42 2.94 16.74
C SER A 129 0.56 3.98 16.03
N PHE A 130 0.65 3.99 14.71
CA PHE A 130 -0.24 4.72 13.82
C PHE A 130 -0.52 3.86 12.59
N THR A 131 -1.48 4.29 11.78
CA THR A 131 -1.98 3.51 10.65
C THR A 131 -2.00 4.38 9.39
N LEU A 132 -1.50 3.84 8.29
CA LEU A 132 -1.62 4.43 6.96
C LEU A 132 -2.78 3.77 6.21
N PRO A 133 -3.58 4.55 5.44
CA PRO A 133 -4.60 3.98 4.56
C PRO A 133 -4.01 2.92 3.62
N GLY A 134 -4.65 1.76 3.56
CA GLY A 134 -4.23 0.66 2.68
C GLY A 134 -4.77 0.78 1.26
N THR A 135 -5.79 1.62 1.10
CA THR A 135 -6.45 1.91 -0.16
C THR A 135 -6.32 3.38 -0.52
N VAL A 136 -6.50 3.65 -1.81
CA VAL A 136 -6.48 4.98 -2.39
C VAL A 136 -7.76 5.73 -2.04
N ARG A 137 -7.72 7.07 -2.07
CA ARG A 137 -8.95 7.86 -1.99
C ARG A 137 -9.72 7.76 -3.31
N CYS A 138 -10.93 7.24 -3.27
CA CYS A 138 -11.78 7.10 -4.47
C CYS A 138 -12.64 8.35 -4.70
N CYS A 139 -12.67 8.83 -5.95
CA CYS A 139 -13.64 9.78 -6.46
C CYS A 139 -14.50 9.09 -7.54
N LEU A 140 -15.77 9.45 -7.69
CA LEU A 140 -16.62 8.92 -8.76
C LEU A 140 -16.68 9.93 -9.90
N SER A 141 -16.38 9.50 -11.12
CA SER A 141 -16.84 10.22 -12.33
C SER A 141 -18.17 9.62 -12.73
N ALA A 142 -19.21 10.44 -12.83
CA ALA A 142 -20.56 10.00 -13.15
C ALA A 142 -20.93 10.46 -14.55
N MET A 143 -21.64 9.62 -15.30
CA MET A 143 -22.20 9.97 -16.61
C MET A 143 -22.98 11.28 -16.51
N SER A 144 -22.57 12.25 -17.30
CA SER A 144 -23.32 13.49 -17.49
C SER A 144 -24.61 13.21 -18.28
N GLY A 145 -25.68 12.79 -17.58
CA GLY A 145 -27.01 12.63 -18.20
C GLY A 145 -27.92 11.61 -17.54
N ILE A 146 -28.94 12.11 -16.85
CA ILE A 146 -30.32 11.61 -17.03
C ILE A 146 -30.85 12.31 -18.27
#